data_AF-A0A662JQ37-F1
#
_entry.id   AF-A0A662JQ37-F1
#
_cell.length_a   1.000
_cell.length_b   1.000
_cell.length_c   1.000
_cell.angle_alpha   90.00
_cell.angle_beta   90.00
_cell.angle_gamma   90.00
#
_symmetry.space_group_name_H-M   'P 1'
#
loop_
_entity.id
_entity.type
_entity.pdbx_description
1 polymer ?
#
loop_
_entity_poly.entity_id
_entity_poly.type
_entity_poly.pdbx_seq_one_letter_code
_entity_poly.pdbx_strand_id
1 'polypeptide(L)'
;MSSVTPRELVEELSKSPAHLEALYMYLNKGSFPEQCIEELELRWPGLGYRAWREVEEVLVELGPQAMCGSFRSEVLRIIEEDYGRHIAEHVRIRINGLRGSELKALVAYCKMWASDFKSTDEDEVRMAVEACVGRGVDVVEVLRRIGLINRAHRVSTSRYVPKVYVPKYVEPILLELSERELELRLDIEDPLSSILAEDPLKACVAVYGIDEVIDELVKSMTGLSTMSLTPKLTVEGFMKAGVVCPLLRGAVQEAWRRVVEKSTRGLTSLLRSCLLSCGFSVEELLDEELKMPLTLAYGSKGLEVALCFSPSVLPVKPLMMFNPDCHKSLVVEKLNAPPREAVKFLRLTSLVRVDYSRLRAQLYCAEAQPLKGVLEAGGLSVEVQEL
;
A
#
# COMPACT_ATOMS: atom_id res chain seq x y z
N MET A 1 -2.13 6.28 -54.07
CA MET A 1 -2.38 7.15 -52.90
C MET A 1 -1.04 7.35 -52.23
N SER A 2 -0.53 8.58 -52.13
CA SER A 2 0.72 8.82 -51.38
C SER A 2 0.45 8.47 -49.92
N SER A 3 1.26 7.60 -49.34
CA SER A 3 1.16 7.26 -47.93
C SER A 3 1.57 8.49 -47.11
N VAL A 4 0.62 9.12 -46.41
CA VAL A 4 0.92 10.17 -45.43
C VAL A 4 1.87 9.59 -44.39
N THR A 5 2.95 10.31 -44.11
CA THR A 5 3.93 9.91 -43.09
C THR A 5 3.47 10.33 -41.70
N PRO A 6 3.94 9.68 -40.61
CA PRO A 6 3.63 10.08 -39.24
C PRO A 6 3.89 11.56 -38.95
N ARG A 7 4.96 12.13 -39.50
CA ARG A 7 5.34 13.53 -39.28
C ARG A 7 4.42 14.50 -40.01
N GLU A 8 4.10 14.24 -41.27
CA GLU A 8 3.14 15.05 -42.03
C GLU A 8 1.77 15.09 -41.34
N LEU A 9 1.30 13.95 -40.81
CA LEU A 9 0.05 13.89 -40.04
C LEU A 9 0.10 14.79 -38.79
N VAL A 10 1.18 14.71 -38.02
CA VAL A 10 1.32 15.54 -36.81
C VAL A 10 1.39 17.01 -37.16
N GLU A 11 2.13 17.39 -38.21
CA GLU A 11 2.22 18.77 -38.68
C GLU A 11 0.86 19.30 -39.14
N GLU A 12 0.09 18.51 -39.89
CA GLU A 12 -1.27 18.85 -40.33
C GLU A 12 -2.23 19.09 -39.14
N LEU A 13 -2.14 18.25 -38.11
CA LEU A 13 -2.96 18.30 -36.91
C LEU A 13 -2.34 19.12 -35.76
N SER A 14 -1.24 19.84 -35.99
CA SER A 14 -0.56 20.67 -34.97
C SER A 14 -1.16 22.08 -34.80
N LYS A 15 -2.36 22.33 -35.36
CA LYS A 15 -3.04 23.64 -35.36
C LYS A 15 -3.18 24.29 -33.98
N SER A 16 -3.37 23.46 -32.95
CA SER A 16 -3.33 23.89 -31.55
C SER A 16 -3.00 22.72 -30.61
N PRO A 17 -2.59 22.98 -29.36
CA PRO A 17 -2.36 21.93 -28.38
C PRO A 17 -3.57 21.00 -28.17
N ALA A 18 -4.79 21.53 -28.32
CA ALA A 18 -6.03 20.73 -28.22
C ALA A 18 -6.11 19.67 -29.33
N HIS A 19 -5.66 19.96 -30.56
CA HIS A 19 -5.64 19.00 -31.67
C HIS A 19 -4.58 17.92 -31.44
N LEU A 20 -3.41 18.29 -30.92
CA LEU A 20 -2.36 17.33 -30.58
C LEU A 20 -2.80 16.40 -29.43
N GLU A 21 -3.46 16.94 -28.41
CA GLU A 21 -4.01 16.15 -27.31
C GLU A 21 -5.17 15.25 -27.78
N ALA A 22 -6.03 15.73 -28.69
CA ALA A 22 -7.07 14.94 -29.32
C ALA A 22 -6.50 13.79 -30.17
N LEU A 23 -5.47 14.05 -30.99
CA LEU A 23 -4.74 13.04 -31.75
C LEU A 23 -4.11 11.99 -30.82
N TYR A 24 -3.47 12.43 -29.74
CA TYR A 24 -2.87 11.55 -28.74
C TYR A 24 -3.93 10.64 -28.09
N MET A 25 -5.09 11.20 -27.73
CA MET A 25 -6.20 10.45 -27.14
C MET A 25 -6.86 9.50 -28.14
N TYR A 26 -7.09 9.92 -29.38
CA TYR A 26 -7.68 9.07 -30.42
C TYR A 26 -6.83 7.81 -30.65
N LEU A 27 -5.52 7.99 -30.82
CA LEU A 27 -4.60 6.88 -31.06
C LEU A 27 -4.47 5.95 -29.84
N ASN A 28 -4.56 6.48 -28.61
CA ASN A 28 -4.40 5.68 -27.40
C ASN A 28 -5.69 5.03 -26.88
N LYS A 29 -6.84 5.69 -27.05
CA LYS A 29 -8.12 5.26 -26.48
C LYS A 29 -9.07 4.64 -27.51
N GLY A 30 -8.91 4.95 -28.80
CA GLY A 30 -9.76 4.42 -29.86
C GLY A 30 -11.22 4.88 -29.76
N SER A 31 -12.15 3.96 -30.08
CA SER A 31 -13.58 4.16 -30.42
C SER A 31 -14.52 4.66 -29.30
N PHE A 32 -14.04 5.47 -28.35
CA PHE A 32 -14.85 6.07 -27.29
C PHE A 32 -14.88 7.61 -27.43
N PRO A 33 -15.48 8.12 -28.51
CA PRO A 33 -15.44 9.55 -28.84
C PRO A 33 -16.08 10.41 -27.77
N GLU A 34 -17.21 9.99 -27.19
CA GLU A 34 -17.93 10.75 -26.17
C GLU A 34 -17.06 11.05 -24.93
N GLN A 35 -16.30 10.06 -24.44
CA GLN A 35 -15.41 10.23 -23.28
C GLN A 35 -14.19 11.08 -23.62
N CYS A 36 -13.67 10.96 -24.84
CA CYS A 36 -12.53 11.75 -25.27
C CYS A 36 -12.93 13.23 -25.44
N ILE A 37 -14.09 13.48 -26.02
CA ILE A 37 -14.68 14.81 -26.16
C ILE A 37 -14.93 15.43 -24.77
N GLU A 38 -15.53 14.68 -23.83
CA GLU A 38 -15.75 15.15 -22.46
C GLU A 38 -14.43 15.59 -21.80
N GLU A 39 -13.40 14.75 -21.83
CA GLU A 39 -12.08 15.09 -21.26
C GLU A 39 -11.43 16.27 -21.97
N LEU A 40 -11.54 16.35 -23.30
CA LEU A 40 -10.99 17.45 -24.08
C LEU A 40 -11.72 18.76 -23.79
N GLU A 41 -13.04 18.75 -23.60
CA GLU A 41 -13.81 19.95 -23.25
C GLU A 41 -13.52 20.42 -21.83
N LEU A 42 -13.28 19.51 -20.88
CA LEU A 42 -12.81 19.88 -19.54
C LEU A 42 -11.44 20.58 -19.58
N ARG A 43 -10.58 20.18 -20.52
CA ARG A 43 -9.20 20.66 -20.68
C ARG A 43 -9.10 21.90 -21.57
N TRP A 44 -9.97 21.99 -22.57
CA TRP A 44 -9.98 22.99 -23.65
C TRP A 44 -11.42 23.46 -23.92
N PRO A 45 -12.04 24.21 -23.00
CA PRO A 45 -13.43 24.61 -23.13
C PRO A 45 -13.71 25.35 -24.44
N GLY A 46 -14.68 24.86 -25.22
CA GLY A 46 -15.09 25.45 -26.50
C GLY A 46 -14.19 25.11 -27.69
N LEU A 47 -13.12 24.34 -27.48
CA LEU A 47 -12.21 23.87 -28.53
C LEU A 47 -12.13 22.34 -28.60
N GLY A 48 -12.39 21.61 -27.51
CA GLY A 48 -12.20 20.16 -27.41
C GLY A 48 -12.99 19.35 -28.45
N TYR A 49 -14.29 19.63 -28.59
CA TYR A 49 -15.18 18.99 -29.55
C TYR A 49 -14.73 19.26 -30.98
N ARG A 50 -14.39 20.51 -31.32
CA ARG A 50 -13.92 20.87 -32.66
C ARG A 50 -12.61 20.15 -32.98
N ALA A 51 -11.66 20.19 -32.05
CA ALA A 51 -10.37 19.52 -32.21
C ALA A 51 -10.52 18.01 -32.41
N TRP A 52 -11.40 17.36 -31.65
CA TRP A 52 -11.71 15.95 -31.83
C TRP A 52 -12.26 15.65 -33.23
N ARG A 53 -13.25 16.44 -33.70
CA ARG A 53 -13.89 16.20 -35.00
C ARG A 53 -12.93 16.39 -36.17
N GLU A 54 -12.10 17.42 -36.14
CA GLU A 54 -11.08 17.63 -37.18
C GLU A 54 -10.03 16.50 -37.20
N VAL A 55 -9.62 15.99 -36.03
CA VAL A 55 -8.72 14.83 -35.93
C VAL A 55 -9.40 13.56 -36.45
N GLU A 56 -10.66 13.32 -36.06
CA GLU A 56 -11.44 12.16 -36.47
C GLU A 56 -11.63 12.11 -38.00
N GLU A 57 -11.95 13.25 -38.63
CA GLU A 57 -12.08 13.37 -40.09
C GLU A 57 -10.79 12.95 -40.81
N VAL A 58 -9.64 13.49 -40.40
CA VAL A 58 -8.32 13.14 -40.99
C VAL A 58 -7.97 11.66 -40.77
N LEU A 59 -8.18 11.14 -39.56
CA LEU A 59 -7.83 9.75 -39.25
C LEU A 59 -8.76 8.71 -39.90
N VAL A 60 -10.02 9.06 -40.13
CA VAL A 60 -10.97 8.22 -40.89
C VAL A 60 -10.52 8.09 -42.34
N GLU A 61 -10.02 9.16 -42.96
CA GLU A 61 -9.50 9.14 -44.34
C GLU A 61 -8.23 8.29 -44.48
N LEU A 62 -7.38 8.27 -43.45
CA LEU A 62 -6.19 7.40 -43.39
C LEU A 62 -6.53 5.92 -43.19
N GLY A 63 -7.74 5.61 -42.72
CA GLY A 63 -8.24 4.26 -42.56
C GLY A 63 -7.35 3.39 -41.64
N PRO A 64 -7.18 2.08 -41.95
CA PRO A 64 -6.42 1.15 -41.10
C PRO A 64 -4.94 1.52 -40.90
N GLN A 65 -4.37 2.37 -41.76
CA GLN A 65 -2.97 2.78 -41.68
C GLN A 65 -2.69 3.57 -40.38
N ALA A 66 -3.62 4.43 -39.95
CA ALA A 66 -3.49 5.21 -38.72
C ALA A 66 -3.39 4.33 -37.46
N MET A 67 -3.97 3.13 -37.51
CA MET A 67 -3.99 2.18 -36.39
C MET A 67 -2.87 1.13 -36.48
N CYS A 68 -2.04 1.18 -37.52
CA CYS A 68 -0.85 0.33 -37.63
C CYS A 68 0.12 0.63 -36.47
N GLY A 69 0.58 -0.41 -35.77
CA GLY A 69 1.37 -0.25 -34.54
C GLY A 69 2.64 0.60 -34.72
N SER A 70 3.35 0.47 -35.84
CA SER A 70 4.55 1.26 -36.14
C SER A 70 4.22 2.73 -36.43
N PHE A 71 3.16 2.98 -37.20
CA PHE A 71 2.69 4.33 -37.52
C PHE A 71 2.21 5.05 -36.26
N ARG A 72 1.32 4.41 -35.48
CA ARG A 72 0.83 4.92 -34.20
C ARG A 72 1.98 5.26 -33.25
N SER A 73 2.93 4.35 -33.08
CA SER A 73 4.05 4.55 -32.14
C SER A 73 4.90 5.75 -32.55
N GLU A 74 5.14 5.93 -33.84
CA GLU A 74 5.91 7.07 -34.35
C GLU A 74 5.17 8.40 -34.20
N VAL A 75 3.86 8.43 -34.46
CA VAL A 75 3.04 9.64 -34.22
C VAL A 75 3.07 10.04 -32.73
N LEU A 76 2.87 9.08 -31.82
CA LEU A 76 2.91 9.34 -30.38
C LEU A 76 4.29 9.84 -29.93
N ARG A 77 5.36 9.26 -30.49
CA ARG A 77 6.74 9.68 -30.22
C ARG A 77 6.99 11.12 -30.66
N ILE A 78 6.55 11.51 -31.86
CA ILE A 78 6.68 12.88 -32.37
C ILE A 78 5.91 13.86 -31.49
N ILE A 79 4.67 13.53 -31.09
CA ILE A 79 3.89 14.38 -30.17
C ILE A 79 4.65 14.56 -28.86
N GLU A 80 5.18 13.49 -28.27
CA GLU A 80 5.90 13.54 -26.99
C GLU A 80 7.23 14.31 -27.07
N GLU A 81 8.03 14.10 -28.12
CA GLU A 81 9.36 14.70 -28.29
C GLU A 81 9.29 16.17 -28.75
N ASP A 82 8.48 16.46 -29.78
CA ASP A 82 8.49 17.77 -30.45
C ASP A 82 7.47 18.73 -29.83
N TYR A 83 6.34 18.22 -29.35
CA TYR A 83 5.23 19.04 -28.86
C TYR A 83 4.90 18.87 -27.38
N GLY A 84 5.44 17.83 -26.73
CA GLY A 84 5.10 17.47 -25.36
C GLY A 84 5.33 18.62 -24.37
N ARG A 85 6.40 19.40 -24.55
CA ARG A 85 6.68 20.59 -23.72
C ARG A 85 5.56 21.63 -23.79
N HIS A 86 5.00 21.86 -24.98
CA HIS A 86 3.93 22.84 -25.17
C HIS A 86 2.65 22.39 -24.48
N ILE A 87 2.28 21.11 -24.61
CA ILE A 87 1.12 20.53 -23.92
C ILE A 87 1.32 20.59 -22.40
N ALA A 88 2.51 20.24 -21.92
CA ALA A 88 2.89 20.28 -20.51
C ALA A 88 2.79 21.69 -19.91
N GLU A 89 3.10 22.74 -20.66
CA GLU A 89 2.93 24.12 -20.18
C GLU A 89 1.47 24.44 -19.87
N HIS A 90 0.53 23.99 -20.70
CA HIS A 90 -0.91 24.17 -20.41
C HIS A 90 -1.38 23.34 -19.21
N VAL A 91 -0.80 22.15 -19.00
CA VAL A 91 -1.01 21.39 -17.76
C VAL A 91 -0.56 22.20 -16.54
N ARG A 92 0.60 22.86 -16.60
CA ARG A 92 1.10 23.74 -15.51
C ARG A 92 0.17 24.91 -15.23
N ILE A 93 -0.33 25.57 -16.28
CA ILE A 93 -1.31 26.66 -16.14
C ILE A 93 -2.55 26.16 -15.37
N ARG A 94 -3.08 24.98 -15.73
CA ARG A 94 -4.24 24.38 -15.05
C ARG A 94 -3.93 23.99 -13.60
N ILE A 95 -2.71 23.51 -13.32
CA ILE A 95 -2.25 23.21 -11.95
C ILE A 95 -2.21 24.47 -11.08
N ASN A 96 -1.73 25.60 -11.63
CA ASN A 96 -1.67 26.87 -10.92
C ASN A 96 -3.06 27.42 -10.56
N GLY A 97 -4.11 27.00 -11.29
CA GLY A 97 -5.50 27.34 -10.99
C GLY A 97 -6.18 26.46 -9.94
N LEU A 98 -5.50 25.44 -9.40
CA LEU A 98 -6.09 24.52 -8.42
C LEU A 98 -6.30 25.19 -7.06
N ARG A 99 -7.40 24.81 -6.40
CA ARG A 99 -7.63 25.18 -4.99
C ARG A 99 -6.62 24.47 -4.08
N GLY A 100 -6.38 25.01 -2.89
CA GLY A 100 -5.40 24.45 -1.94
C GLY A 100 -5.63 22.97 -1.61
N SER A 101 -6.89 22.52 -1.46
CA SER A 101 -7.21 21.11 -1.23
C SER A 101 -6.94 20.22 -2.46
N GLU A 102 -7.26 20.72 -3.66
CA GLU A 102 -6.99 20.03 -4.93
C GLU A 102 -5.48 19.90 -5.17
N LEU A 103 -4.72 20.94 -4.85
CA LEU A 103 -3.26 20.94 -4.94
C LEU A 103 -2.64 19.95 -3.95
N LYS A 104 -3.15 19.87 -2.71
CA LYS A 104 -2.71 18.86 -1.73
C LYS A 104 -2.94 17.44 -2.24
N ALA A 105 -4.13 17.15 -2.79
CA ALA A 105 -4.45 15.86 -3.39
C ALA A 105 -3.55 15.52 -4.59
N LEU A 106 -3.26 16.51 -5.44
CA LEU A 106 -2.33 16.37 -6.56
C LEU A 106 -0.92 16.03 -6.08
N VAL A 107 -0.37 16.77 -5.11
CA VAL A 107 0.98 16.51 -4.57
C VAL A 107 1.06 15.10 -3.96
N ALA A 108 0.02 14.67 -3.24
CA ALA A 108 -0.07 13.30 -2.72
C ALA A 108 0.01 12.25 -3.83
N TYR A 109 -0.76 12.43 -4.91
CA TYR A 109 -0.68 11.55 -6.07
C TYR A 109 0.72 11.52 -6.70
N CYS A 110 1.33 12.68 -6.92
CA CYS A 110 2.67 12.78 -7.53
C CYS A 110 3.73 12.07 -6.69
N LYS A 111 3.72 12.29 -5.37
CA LYS A 111 4.61 11.59 -4.43
C LYS A 111 4.43 10.08 -4.47
N MET A 112 3.18 9.60 -4.48
CA MET A 112 2.91 8.16 -4.60
C MET A 112 3.42 7.60 -5.92
N TRP A 113 3.13 8.30 -7.04
CA TRP A 113 3.56 7.89 -8.36
C TRP A 113 5.10 7.80 -8.46
N ALA A 114 5.83 8.74 -7.85
CA ALA A 114 7.29 8.70 -7.75
C ALA A 114 7.81 7.58 -6.85
N SER A 115 7.00 7.12 -5.89
CA SER A 115 7.32 6.01 -4.96
C SER A 115 6.85 4.64 -5.49
N ASP A 116 6.84 4.45 -6.81
CA ASP A 116 6.42 3.23 -7.51
C ASP A 116 4.94 2.80 -7.36
N PHE A 117 4.06 3.67 -6.87
CA PHE A 117 2.61 3.43 -6.95
C PHE A 117 2.11 3.66 -8.38
N LYS A 118 2.12 2.60 -9.19
CA LYS A 118 1.67 2.63 -10.60
C LYS A 118 0.31 1.98 -10.80
N SER A 119 -0.60 2.11 -9.82
CA SER A 119 -1.97 1.60 -10.00
C SER A 119 -2.62 2.28 -11.21
N THR A 120 -3.29 1.46 -12.01
CA THR A 120 -4.10 1.93 -13.13
C THR A 120 -5.58 1.99 -12.77
N ASP A 121 -5.99 1.60 -11.56
CA ASP A 121 -7.40 1.58 -11.15
C ASP A 121 -7.79 2.94 -10.52
N GLU A 122 -8.88 3.55 -11.00
CA GLU A 122 -9.34 4.86 -10.51
C GLU A 122 -9.74 4.84 -9.03
N ASP A 123 -10.39 3.77 -8.58
CA ASP A 123 -10.83 3.68 -7.20
C ASP A 123 -9.61 3.56 -6.29
N GLU A 124 -8.65 2.69 -6.64
CA GLU A 124 -7.38 2.55 -5.90
C GLU A 124 -6.64 3.89 -5.77
N VAL A 125 -6.52 4.64 -6.87
CA VAL A 125 -5.92 5.98 -6.86
C VAL A 125 -6.68 6.93 -5.94
N ARG A 126 -8.02 6.98 -6.05
CA ARG A 126 -8.85 7.88 -5.26
C ARG A 126 -8.65 7.64 -3.76
N MET A 127 -8.76 6.39 -3.31
CA MET A 127 -8.68 6.11 -1.89
C MET A 127 -7.26 6.22 -1.35
N ALA A 128 -6.24 5.88 -2.13
CA ALA A 128 -4.86 6.07 -1.69
C ALA A 128 -4.58 7.56 -1.40
N VAL A 129 -5.08 8.46 -2.25
CA VAL A 129 -5.00 9.90 -1.99
C VAL A 129 -5.87 10.31 -0.80
N GLU A 130 -7.12 9.84 -0.71
CA GLU A 130 -8.02 10.18 0.41
C GLU A 130 -7.47 9.72 1.78
N ALA A 131 -6.80 8.57 1.83
CA ALA A 131 -6.12 8.10 3.05
C ALA A 131 -5.00 9.06 3.46
N CYS A 132 -4.30 9.61 2.47
CA CYS A 132 -3.13 10.46 2.67
C CYS A 132 -3.49 11.92 3.02
N VAL A 133 -4.57 12.49 2.45
CA VAL A 133 -4.94 13.93 2.65
C VAL A 133 -6.37 14.18 3.12
N GLY A 134 -7.17 13.13 3.35
CA GLY A 134 -8.57 13.21 3.75
C GLY A 134 -9.57 13.24 2.58
N ARG A 135 -10.86 13.07 2.91
CA ARG A 135 -11.98 13.13 1.96
C ARG A 135 -12.27 14.57 1.53
N GLY A 136 -12.93 14.73 0.39
CA GLY A 136 -13.49 16.01 -0.07
C GLY A 136 -12.95 16.52 -1.40
N VAL A 137 -12.00 15.80 -2.01
CA VAL A 137 -11.52 16.06 -3.37
C VAL A 137 -11.53 14.76 -4.15
N ASP A 138 -12.24 14.74 -5.28
CA ASP A 138 -12.09 13.65 -6.24
C ASP A 138 -10.80 13.86 -7.04
N VAL A 139 -9.70 13.26 -6.56
CA VAL A 139 -8.38 13.44 -7.17
C VAL A 139 -8.35 12.96 -8.62
N VAL A 140 -9.09 11.91 -8.96
CA VAL A 140 -9.13 11.38 -10.33
C VAL A 140 -9.71 12.44 -11.26
N GLU A 141 -10.78 13.10 -10.84
CA GLU A 141 -11.38 14.18 -11.61
C GLU A 141 -10.45 15.39 -11.72
N VAL A 142 -9.75 15.75 -10.64
CA VAL A 142 -8.74 16.82 -10.68
C VAL A 142 -7.64 16.49 -11.69
N LEU A 143 -7.06 15.29 -11.62
CA LEU A 143 -5.98 14.83 -12.51
C LEU A 143 -6.44 14.78 -13.98
N ARG A 144 -7.70 14.35 -14.24
CA ARG A 144 -8.31 14.36 -15.58
C ARG A 144 -8.47 15.78 -16.12
N ARG A 145 -9.04 16.68 -15.32
CA ARG A 145 -9.30 18.09 -15.69
C ARG A 145 -8.02 18.84 -16.05
N ILE A 146 -6.92 18.60 -15.33
CA ILE A 146 -5.65 19.26 -15.60
C ILE A 146 -4.82 18.56 -16.71
N GLY A 147 -5.20 17.35 -17.11
CA GLY A 147 -4.53 16.58 -18.16
C GLY A 147 -3.28 15.83 -17.71
N LEU A 148 -3.17 15.49 -16.42
CA LEU A 148 -2.09 14.62 -15.92
C LEU A 148 -2.37 13.13 -16.15
N ILE A 149 -3.64 12.76 -16.22
CA ILE A 149 -4.06 11.39 -16.53
C ILE A 149 -5.08 11.38 -17.65
N ASN A 150 -5.10 10.26 -18.37
CA ASN A 150 -6.09 9.92 -19.37
C ASN A 150 -6.79 8.62 -18.96
N ARG A 151 -8.12 8.54 -19.14
CA ARG A 151 -8.84 7.26 -19.06
C ARG A 151 -8.43 6.32 -20.20
N ALA A 152 -8.01 5.10 -19.88
CA ALA A 152 -7.73 4.04 -20.84
C ALA A 152 -8.69 2.86 -20.64
N HIS A 153 -8.92 2.10 -21.71
CA HIS A 153 -9.75 0.89 -21.68
C HIS A 153 -8.91 -0.38 -21.79
N ARG A 154 -9.26 -1.42 -21.03
CA ARG A 154 -8.83 -2.79 -21.34
C ARG A 154 -9.87 -3.43 -22.26
N VAL A 155 -9.50 -3.65 -23.52
CA VAL A 155 -10.36 -4.28 -24.54
C VAL A 155 -10.64 -5.76 -24.25
N SER A 156 -9.94 -6.38 -23.29
CA SER A 156 -9.93 -7.83 -23.08
C SER A 156 -11.03 -8.39 -22.19
N THR A 157 -11.94 -7.57 -21.63
CA THR A 157 -12.99 -8.06 -20.72
C THR A 157 -14.33 -7.43 -21.06
N SER A 158 -15.40 -8.23 -21.06
CA SER A 158 -16.81 -7.84 -21.29
C SER A 158 -17.40 -6.86 -20.27
N ARG A 159 -16.55 -6.23 -19.44
CA ARG A 159 -16.90 -5.24 -18.42
C ARG A 159 -16.00 -4.01 -18.57
N TYR A 160 -16.61 -2.84 -18.49
CA TYR A 160 -15.92 -1.56 -18.39
C TYR A 160 -15.10 -1.52 -17.09
N VAL A 161 -13.78 -1.36 -17.20
CA VAL A 161 -12.90 -1.08 -16.06
C VAL A 161 -12.14 0.20 -16.42
N PRO A 162 -12.49 1.36 -15.84
CA PRO A 162 -11.80 2.60 -16.13
C PRO A 162 -10.37 2.49 -15.63
N LYS A 163 -9.40 2.70 -16.52
CA LYS A 163 -7.99 2.76 -16.15
C LYS A 163 -7.43 4.16 -16.25
N VAL A 164 -6.47 4.51 -15.41
CA VAL A 164 -5.70 5.75 -15.54
C VAL A 164 -4.36 5.47 -16.22
N TYR A 165 -3.95 6.36 -17.11
CA TYR A 165 -2.64 6.36 -17.74
C TYR A 165 -2.03 7.77 -17.68
N VAL A 166 -0.73 7.83 -17.40
CA VAL A 166 0.06 9.07 -17.34
C VAL A 166 0.80 9.26 -18.67
N PRO A 167 0.52 10.33 -19.44
CA PRO A 167 1.29 10.65 -20.64
C PRO A 167 2.76 10.93 -20.32
N LYS A 168 3.69 10.49 -21.18
CA LYS A 168 5.12 10.66 -20.94
C LYS A 168 5.55 12.13 -20.80
N TYR A 169 4.92 13.02 -21.56
CA TYR A 169 5.26 14.45 -21.54
C TYR A 169 4.93 15.17 -20.21
N VAL A 170 4.13 14.56 -19.31
CA VAL A 170 3.86 15.13 -17.98
C VAL A 170 4.73 14.55 -16.87
N GLU A 171 5.56 13.53 -17.14
CA GLU A 171 6.47 12.95 -16.15
C GLU A 171 7.35 14.00 -15.43
N PRO A 172 7.93 15.00 -16.11
CA PRO A 172 8.72 16.03 -15.43
C PRO A 172 7.90 16.85 -14.42
N ILE A 173 6.60 17.07 -14.69
CA ILE A 173 5.70 17.79 -13.78
C ILE A 173 5.43 16.93 -12.54
N LEU A 174 5.20 15.62 -12.72
CA LEU A 174 4.97 14.71 -11.60
C LEU A 174 6.18 14.64 -10.67
N LEU A 175 7.38 14.54 -11.22
CA LEU A 175 8.62 14.52 -10.45
C LEU A 175 8.88 15.85 -9.73
N GLU A 176 8.61 16.99 -10.38
CA GLU A 176 8.74 18.29 -9.71
C GLU A 176 7.76 18.42 -8.54
N LEU A 177 6.50 18.03 -8.74
CA LEU A 177 5.48 18.11 -7.70
C LEU A 177 5.68 17.09 -6.58
N SER A 178 6.34 15.96 -6.86
CA SER A 178 6.67 14.97 -5.82
C SER A 178 7.67 15.50 -4.80
N GLU A 179 8.49 16.48 -5.14
CA GLU A 179 9.45 17.06 -4.19
C GLU A 179 8.82 18.10 -3.25
N ARG A 180 7.59 18.53 -3.50
CA ARG A 180 6.92 19.52 -2.64
C ARG A 180 6.60 18.96 -1.27
N GLU A 181 6.63 19.79 -0.23
CA GLU A 181 6.18 19.38 1.10
C GLU A 181 4.69 18.99 1.10
N LEU A 182 4.37 17.93 1.84
CA LEU A 182 3.00 17.45 2.03
C LEU A 182 2.79 17.09 3.49
N GLU A 183 1.87 17.82 4.13
CA GLU A 183 1.38 17.46 5.46
C GLU A 183 0.37 16.31 5.32
N LEU A 184 0.76 15.13 5.79
CA LEU A 184 -0.06 13.92 5.77
C LEU A 184 -1.09 13.95 6.91
N ARG A 185 -2.28 13.41 6.66
CA ARG A 185 -3.22 13.11 7.75
C ARG A 185 -2.73 11.87 8.49
N LEU A 186 -2.31 12.04 9.74
CA LEU A 186 -1.76 10.96 10.59
C LEU A 186 -2.75 10.47 11.64
N ASP A 187 -4.02 10.29 11.24
CA ASP A 187 -5.06 9.73 12.10
C ASP A 187 -5.09 8.20 11.93
N ILE A 188 -4.08 7.52 12.47
CA ILE A 188 -3.76 6.13 12.14
C ILE A 188 -3.92 5.18 13.34
N GLU A 189 -3.53 5.61 14.55
CA GLU A 189 -3.51 4.74 15.72
C GLU A 189 -4.89 4.21 16.12
N ASP A 190 -5.91 5.06 16.15
CA ASP A 190 -7.25 4.70 16.59
C ASP A 190 -7.92 3.71 15.60
N PRO A 191 -7.91 3.96 14.27
CA PRO A 191 -8.35 2.95 13.30
C PRO A 191 -7.59 1.63 13.43
N LEU A 192 -6.26 1.66 13.52
CA LEU A 192 -5.44 0.44 13.69
C LEU A 192 -5.81 -0.33 14.96
N SER A 193 -6.04 0.36 16.07
CA SER A 193 -6.44 -0.25 17.34
C SER A 193 -7.82 -0.91 17.21
N SER A 194 -8.77 -0.24 16.56
CA SER A 194 -10.11 -0.76 16.31
C SER A 194 -10.08 -2.00 15.42
N ILE A 195 -9.31 -1.97 14.32
CA ILE A 195 -9.18 -3.10 13.39
C ILE A 195 -8.48 -4.26 14.10
N LEU A 196 -7.44 -4.00 14.89
CA LEU A 196 -6.76 -5.05 15.65
C LEU A 196 -7.71 -5.77 16.60
N ALA A 197 -8.67 -5.06 17.20
CA ALA A 197 -9.69 -5.66 18.06
C ALA A 197 -10.76 -6.44 17.27
N GLU A 198 -11.11 -6.00 16.05
CA GLU A 198 -12.15 -6.62 15.22
C GLU A 198 -11.63 -7.79 14.36
N ASP A 199 -10.60 -7.52 13.56
CA ASP A 199 -9.97 -8.44 12.62
C ASP A 199 -8.44 -8.21 12.58
N PRO A 200 -7.68 -9.04 13.31
CA PRO A 200 -6.24 -8.89 13.46
C PRO A 200 -5.47 -9.23 12.19
N LEU A 201 -6.03 -10.09 11.34
CA LEU A 201 -5.46 -10.39 10.04
C LEU A 201 -5.54 -9.15 9.15
N LYS A 202 -6.67 -8.41 9.20
CA LYS A 202 -6.78 -7.11 8.53
C LYS A 202 -5.75 -6.11 9.04
N ALA A 203 -5.53 -6.03 10.35
CA ALA A 203 -4.55 -5.13 10.94
C ALA A 203 -3.11 -5.47 10.49
N CYS A 204 -2.73 -6.75 10.54
CA CYS A 204 -1.43 -7.21 10.09
C CYS A 204 -1.21 -6.96 8.59
N VAL A 205 -2.18 -7.27 7.73
CA VAL A 205 -2.05 -6.97 6.30
C VAL A 205 -1.97 -5.47 6.05
N ALA A 206 -2.62 -4.64 6.86
CA ALA A 206 -2.53 -3.19 6.75
C ALA A 206 -1.17 -2.62 7.18
N VAL A 207 -0.32 -3.39 7.84
CA VAL A 207 1.00 -2.94 8.29
C VAL A 207 2.11 -3.49 7.40
N TYR A 208 2.03 -4.77 7.07
CA TYR A 208 3.06 -5.49 6.33
C TYR A 208 2.74 -5.59 4.83
N GLY A 209 1.48 -5.43 4.42
CA GLY A 209 1.06 -5.70 3.05
C GLY A 209 0.90 -7.21 2.78
N ILE A 210 0.03 -7.55 1.83
CA ILE A 210 -0.36 -8.95 1.61
C ILE A 210 0.80 -9.85 1.16
N ASP A 211 1.79 -9.27 0.47
CA ASP A 211 2.96 -9.99 -0.06
C ASP A 211 4.02 -10.27 1.03
N GLU A 212 4.07 -9.45 2.09
CA GLU A 212 5.01 -9.64 3.22
C GLU A 212 4.36 -10.38 4.40
N VAL A 213 3.01 -10.40 4.48
CA VAL A 213 2.29 -11.29 5.41
C VAL A 213 2.50 -12.72 4.94
N ILE A 214 3.54 -13.33 5.53
CA ILE A 214 4.11 -14.65 5.29
C ILE A 214 3.03 -15.60 4.77
N ASP A 215 3.24 -16.07 3.54
CA ASP A 215 2.40 -17.02 2.82
C ASP A 215 2.06 -18.26 3.67
N GLU A 216 2.94 -18.65 4.61
CA GLU A 216 2.68 -19.69 5.63
C GLU A 216 1.68 -19.29 6.70
N LEU A 217 1.68 -18.05 7.19
CA LEU A 217 0.70 -17.54 8.17
C LEU A 217 -0.70 -17.55 7.54
N VAL A 218 -0.86 -17.01 6.34
CA VAL A 218 -2.18 -16.94 5.67
C VAL A 218 -2.72 -18.33 5.31
N LYS A 219 -1.86 -19.21 4.76
CA LYS A 219 -2.25 -20.58 4.35
C LYS A 219 -2.52 -21.47 5.56
N SER A 220 -1.74 -21.38 6.64
CA SER A 220 -1.95 -22.17 7.86
C SER A 220 -3.19 -21.75 8.65
N MET A 221 -3.52 -20.45 8.66
CA MET A 221 -4.64 -19.92 9.44
C MET A 221 -5.98 -20.11 8.71
N THR A 222 -6.09 -19.69 7.45
CA THR A 222 -7.42 -19.55 6.82
C THR A 222 -7.80 -20.73 5.94
N GLY A 223 -6.83 -21.55 5.51
CA GLY A 223 -7.03 -22.55 4.45
C GLY A 223 -7.43 -21.93 3.09
N LEU A 224 -7.39 -20.60 2.98
CA LEU A 224 -7.78 -19.82 1.82
C LEU A 224 -6.54 -19.32 1.08
N SER A 225 -6.64 -19.18 -0.25
CA SER A 225 -5.58 -18.56 -1.03
C SER A 225 -5.53 -17.05 -0.79
N THR A 226 -4.33 -16.47 -0.81
CA THR A 226 -4.06 -15.03 -0.70
C THR A 226 -4.95 -14.18 -1.61
N MET A 227 -5.23 -14.65 -2.83
CA MET A 227 -6.13 -13.97 -3.78
C MET A 227 -7.58 -13.79 -3.29
N SER A 228 -8.05 -14.62 -2.37
CA SER A 228 -9.42 -14.54 -1.83
C SER A 228 -9.57 -13.60 -0.63
N LEU A 229 -8.44 -13.13 -0.07
CA LEU A 229 -8.40 -12.24 1.09
C LEU A 229 -8.34 -10.77 0.68
N THR A 230 -7.65 -10.46 -0.42
CA THR A 230 -7.46 -9.10 -0.95
C THR A 230 -8.73 -8.23 -0.89
N PRO A 231 -9.92 -8.66 -1.36
CA PRO A 231 -11.12 -7.81 -1.35
C PRO A 231 -11.69 -7.56 0.05
N LYS A 232 -11.43 -8.47 1.01
CA LYS A 232 -11.97 -8.44 2.37
C LYS A 232 -11.18 -7.54 3.31
N LEU A 233 -9.98 -7.14 2.92
CA LEU A 233 -9.04 -6.36 3.73
C LEU A 233 -9.24 -4.84 3.52
N THR A 234 -10.46 -4.41 3.25
CA THR A 234 -10.77 -2.99 3.11
C THR A 234 -10.97 -2.38 4.48
N VAL A 235 -10.20 -1.34 4.77
CA VAL A 235 -10.31 -0.49 5.95
C VAL A 235 -10.55 0.92 5.45
N GLU A 236 -11.76 1.43 5.67
CA GLU A 236 -12.14 2.78 5.26
C GLU A 236 -11.13 3.82 5.78
N GLY A 237 -10.64 4.69 4.88
CA GLY A 237 -9.70 5.75 5.22
C GLY A 237 -8.25 5.31 5.43
N PHE A 238 -7.94 4.01 5.27
CA PHE A 238 -6.62 3.47 5.59
C PHE A 238 -6.05 2.53 4.51
N MET A 239 -6.85 1.58 4.02
CA MET A 239 -6.42 0.54 3.07
C MET A 239 -7.61 0.03 2.25
N LYS A 240 -7.42 -0.25 0.96
CA LYS A 240 -8.32 -1.15 0.20
C LYS A 240 -7.46 -2.14 -0.56
N ALA A 241 -7.98 -3.35 -0.72
CA ALA A 241 -7.32 -4.41 -1.47
C ALA A 241 -5.93 -4.80 -0.93
N GLY A 242 -5.64 -4.61 0.36
CA GLY A 242 -4.34 -4.97 0.94
C GLY A 242 -3.18 -4.03 0.58
N VAL A 243 -3.45 -2.89 -0.07
CA VAL A 243 -2.42 -1.92 -0.47
C VAL A 243 -2.52 -0.66 0.39
N VAL A 244 -1.48 -0.43 1.20
CA VAL A 244 -1.32 0.78 2.02
C VAL A 244 -0.80 1.92 1.15
N CYS A 245 -1.31 3.15 1.31
CA CYS A 245 -0.75 4.37 0.69
C CYS A 245 0.78 4.38 0.97
N PRO A 246 1.68 4.35 -0.03
CA PRO A 246 3.12 4.23 0.24
C PRO A 246 3.66 5.35 1.12
N LEU A 247 3.07 6.55 1.04
CA LEU A 247 3.45 7.69 1.88
C LEU A 247 3.10 7.49 3.37
N LEU A 248 2.11 6.65 3.67
CA LEU A 248 1.73 6.34 5.05
C LEU A 248 2.52 5.16 5.61
N ARG A 249 3.19 4.33 4.79
CA ARG A 249 3.82 3.08 5.25
C ARG A 249 4.64 3.23 6.53
N GLY A 250 5.52 4.23 6.59
CA GLY A 250 6.33 4.49 7.78
C GLY A 250 5.49 4.92 8.99
N ALA A 251 4.53 5.82 8.79
CA ALA A 251 3.63 6.26 9.86
C ALA A 251 2.71 5.15 10.36
N VAL A 252 2.28 4.24 9.47
CA VAL A 252 1.51 3.04 9.79
C VAL A 252 2.32 2.07 10.63
N GLN A 253 3.56 1.77 10.23
CA GLN A 253 4.45 0.91 11.01
C GLN A 253 4.73 1.49 12.40
N GLU A 254 4.92 2.81 12.49
CA GLU A 254 5.18 3.49 13.75
C GLU A 254 3.93 3.57 14.65
N ALA A 255 2.77 3.83 14.08
CA ALA A 255 1.51 3.76 14.81
C ALA A 255 1.23 2.34 15.30
N TRP A 256 1.45 1.34 14.45
CA TRP A 256 1.31 -0.06 14.80
C TRP A 256 2.20 -0.48 15.96
N ARG A 257 3.48 -0.08 15.94
CA ARG A 257 4.41 -0.30 17.05
C ARG A 257 3.82 0.23 18.36
N ARG A 258 3.32 1.47 18.37
CA ARG A 258 2.71 2.08 19.55
C ARG A 258 1.43 1.37 19.99
N VAL A 259 0.60 0.90 19.06
CA VAL A 259 -0.61 0.11 19.36
C VAL A 259 -0.23 -1.21 20.04
N VAL A 260 0.74 -1.96 19.51
CA VAL A 260 1.20 -3.23 20.08
C VAL A 260 1.90 -3.01 21.42
N GLU A 261 2.75 -2.00 21.55
CA GLU A 261 3.38 -1.65 22.84
C GLU A 261 2.32 -1.33 23.90
N LYS A 262 1.31 -0.52 23.58
CA LYS A 262 0.20 -0.21 24.49
C LYS A 262 -0.57 -1.47 24.89
N SER A 263 -0.90 -2.34 23.93
CA SER A 263 -1.68 -3.56 24.21
C SER A 263 -0.89 -4.60 25.01
N THR A 264 0.44 -4.66 24.86
CA THR A 264 1.28 -5.70 25.47
C THR A 264 2.07 -5.22 26.70
N ARG A 265 1.97 -3.94 27.07
CA ARG A 265 2.71 -3.31 28.18
C ARG A 265 2.53 -4.03 29.52
N GLY A 266 1.30 -4.43 29.82
CA GLY A 266 1.00 -5.15 31.05
C GLY A 266 1.77 -6.47 31.14
N LEU A 267 1.92 -7.16 30.01
CA LEU A 267 2.58 -8.46 29.97
C LEU A 267 4.09 -8.34 30.00
N THR A 268 4.65 -7.48 29.15
CA THR A 268 6.09 -7.19 29.13
C THR A 268 6.56 -6.85 30.54
N SER A 269 5.82 -6.00 31.25
CA SER A 269 6.13 -5.62 32.64
C SER A 269 6.09 -6.82 33.60
N LEU A 270 5.06 -7.68 33.49
CA LEU A 270 4.92 -8.87 34.31
C LEU A 270 6.07 -9.86 34.06
N LEU A 271 6.29 -10.24 32.80
CA LEU A 271 7.33 -11.21 32.40
C LEU A 271 8.72 -10.72 32.77
N ARG A 272 9.00 -9.42 32.59
CA ARG A 272 10.25 -8.81 33.05
C ARG A 272 10.43 -8.96 34.55
N SER A 273 9.39 -8.69 35.34
CA SER A 273 9.45 -8.87 36.80
C SER A 273 9.73 -10.32 37.18
N CYS A 274 9.08 -11.28 36.52
CA CYS A 274 9.32 -12.70 36.73
C CYS A 274 10.78 -13.08 36.40
N LEU A 275 11.28 -12.67 35.24
CA LEU A 275 12.66 -12.94 34.81
C LEU A 275 13.69 -12.34 35.77
N LEU A 276 13.52 -11.08 36.17
CA LEU A 276 14.40 -10.45 37.15
C LEU A 276 14.39 -11.17 38.50
N SER A 277 13.21 -11.63 38.97
CA SER A 277 13.10 -12.40 40.22
C SER A 277 13.81 -13.75 40.18
N CYS A 278 13.94 -14.34 39.00
CA CYS A 278 14.68 -15.57 38.77
C CYS A 278 16.20 -15.35 38.56
N GLY A 279 16.68 -14.10 38.65
CA GLY A 279 18.10 -13.77 38.52
C GLY A 279 18.60 -13.60 37.08
N PHE A 280 17.70 -13.46 36.11
CA PHE A 280 18.08 -13.13 34.73
C PHE A 280 18.45 -11.65 34.60
N SER A 281 19.41 -11.34 33.72
CA SER A 281 19.58 -10.00 33.17
C SER A 281 18.62 -9.82 31.99
N VAL A 282 17.82 -8.76 31.99
CA VAL A 282 16.76 -8.56 30.98
C VAL A 282 17.05 -7.33 30.13
N GLU A 283 16.97 -7.51 28.82
CA GLU A 283 17.09 -6.45 27.82
C GLU A 283 15.80 -6.36 26.99
N GLU A 284 15.32 -5.14 26.76
CA GLU A 284 14.15 -4.86 25.93
C GLU A 284 14.60 -4.14 24.67
N LEU A 285 14.22 -4.67 23.51
CA LEU A 285 14.62 -4.21 22.19
C LEU A 285 13.40 -4.13 21.27
N LEU A 286 13.60 -3.53 20.09
CA LEU A 286 12.67 -3.60 18.98
C LEU A 286 13.28 -4.51 17.89
N ASP A 287 12.51 -5.49 17.44
CA ASP A 287 12.91 -6.30 16.29
C ASP A 287 12.78 -5.47 15.00
N GLU A 288 13.89 -5.28 14.27
CA GLU A 288 13.88 -4.45 13.08
C GLU A 288 13.14 -5.08 11.88
N GLU A 289 13.02 -6.41 11.82
CA GLU A 289 12.33 -7.11 10.73
C GLU A 289 10.81 -7.16 10.99
N LEU A 290 10.42 -7.55 12.19
CA LEU A 290 9.04 -7.73 12.61
C LEU A 290 8.40 -6.42 13.08
N LYS A 291 9.21 -5.40 13.43
CA LYS A 291 8.73 -4.13 14.03
C LYS A 291 7.95 -4.37 15.32
N MET A 292 8.36 -5.36 16.10
CA MET A 292 7.68 -5.81 17.32
C MET A 292 8.59 -5.66 18.55
N PRO A 293 8.02 -5.41 19.73
CA PRO A 293 8.78 -5.48 20.97
C PRO A 293 9.40 -6.86 21.15
N LEU A 294 10.62 -6.88 21.70
CA LEU A 294 11.41 -8.08 21.97
C LEU A 294 11.97 -7.98 23.39
N THR A 295 11.78 -9.01 24.20
CA THR A 295 12.41 -9.14 25.52
C THR A 295 13.40 -10.30 25.50
N LEU A 296 14.66 -10.01 25.80
CA LEU A 296 15.74 -10.97 25.89
C LEU A 296 16.15 -11.16 27.35
N ALA A 297 16.28 -12.41 27.80
CA ALA A 297 16.70 -12.74 29.15
C ALA A 297 17.97 -13.61 29.14
N TYR A 298 18.98 -13.13 29.85
CA TYR A 298 20.31 -13.71 29.91
C TYR A 298 20.54 -14.34 31.29
N GLY A 299 20.83 -15.65 31.28
CA GLY A 299 21.21 -16.41 32.46
C GLY A 299 22.73 -16.60 32.53
N SER A 300 23.17 -17.51 33.40
CA SER A 300 24.60 -17.81 33.62
C SER A 300 25.34 -18.34 32.38
N LYS A 301 24.61 -18.87 31.39
CA LYS A 301 25.17 -19.47 30.16
C LYS A 301 24.96 -18.63 28.90
N GLY A 302 24.43 -17.41 29.02
CA GLY A 302 24.11 -16.54 27.88
C GLY A 302 22.61 -16.31 27.72
N LEU A 303 22.15 -16.09 26.49
CA LEU A 303 20.72 -15.90 26.19
C LEU A 303 19.95 -17.22 26.40
N GLU A 304 18.96 -17.21 27.29
CA GLU A 304 18.18 -18.42 27.64
C GLU A 304 16.70 -18.27 27.26
N VAL A 305 16.17 -17.03 27.26
CA VAL A 305 14.76 -16.75 26.91
C VAL A 305 14.69 -15.56 25.95
N ALA A 306 13.92 -15.69 24.87
CA ALA A 306 13.57 -14.60 23.98
C ALA A 306 12.04 -14.57 23.75
N LEU A 307 11.43 -13.42 23.99
CA LEU A 307 9.99 -13.22 23.90
C LEU A 307 9.70 -12.16 22.84
N CYS A 308 9.00 -12.53 21.78
CA CYS A 308 8.58 -11.62 20.73
C CYS A 308 7.08 -11.35 20.85
N PHE A 309 6.72 -10.08 21.02
CA PHE A 309 5.34 -9.67 21.24
C PHE A 309 4.64 -9.47 19.91
N SER A 310 4.30 -10.60 19.28
CA SER A 310 3.55 -10.62 18.03
C SER A 310 2.05 -10.83 18.30
N PRO A 311 1.15 -10.18 17.53
CA PRO A 311 -0.23 -10.57 17.39
C PRO A 311 -0.31 -12.02 16.96
N SER A 312 -0.46 -12.89 17.95
CA SER A 312 -0.49 -14.32 17.72
C SER A 312 -1.92 -14.73 17.45
N VAL A 313 -2.19 -15.17 16.23
CA VAL A 313 -3.41 -15.90 15.92
C VAL A 313 -3.17 -17.33 16.37
N LEU A 314 -3.85 -17.75 17.43
CA LEU A 314 -3.77 -19.10 17.96
C LEU A 314 -4.23 -20.10 16.88
N PRO A 315 -3.45 -21.16 16.55
CA PRO A 315 -3.91 -22.26 15.70
C PRO A 315 -4.86 -23.21 16.47
N VAL A 316 -5.56 -22.71 17.50
CA VAL A 316 -6.43 -23.53 18.36
C VAL A 316 -7.85 -23.43 17.82
N LYS A 317 -8.33 -24.48 17.14
CA LYS A 317 -9.76 -24.61 16.80
C LYS A 317 -10.59 -24.46 18.10
N PRO A 318 -11.63 -23.60 18.15
CA PRO A 318 -12.28 -22.88 17.05
C PRO A 318 -11.99 -21.37 17.02
N LEU A 319 -11.07 -20.85 17.85
CA LEU A 319 -10.92 -19.41 18.07
C LEU A 319 -9.72 -18.86 17.29
N MET A 320 -9.95 -18.58 16.01
CA MET A 320 -9.06 -17.74 15.21
C MET A 320 -9.30 -16.27 15.56
N MET A 321 -8.88 -15.86 16.75
CA MET A 321 -8.89 -14.47 17.17
C MET A 321 -7.50 -14.11 17.71
N PHE A 322 -7.00 -12.93 17.37
CA PHE A 322 -5.89 -12.32 18.10
C PHE A 322 -6.33 -12.21 19.54
N ASN A 323 -5.42 -12.62 20.38
CA ASN A 323 -5.53 -12.36 21.79
C ASN A 323 -4.34 -11.45 22.14
N PRO A 324 -4.58 -10.21 22.61
CA PRO A 324 -3.50 -9.32 23.02
C PRO A 324 -2.67 -9.88 24.18
N ASP A 325 -3.22 -10.88 24.87
CA ASP A 325 -2.55 -11.62 25.94
C ASP A 325 -1.81 -12.86 25.43
N CYS A 326 -1.74 -13.12 24.11
CA CYS A 326 -1.06 -14.27 23.50
C CYS A 326 0.18 -13.86 22.67
N HIS A 327 1.31 -14.52 22.90
CA HIS A 327 2.63 -14.11 22.41
C HIS A 327 3.45 -15.29 21.90
N LYS A 328 4.39 -15.00 20.99
CA LYS A 328 5.40 -15.97 20.55
C LYS A 328 6.59 -15.93 21.48
N SER A 329 7.00 -17.09 21.96
CA SER A 329 8.16 -17.27 22.81
C SER A 329 9.09 -18.30 22.20
N LEU A 330 10.38 -17.97 22.14
CA LEU A 330 11.44 -18.92 21.87
C LEU A 330 12.21 -19.13 23.17
N VAL A 331 12.21 -20.37 23.65
CA VAL A 331 13.17 -20.78 24.67
C VAL A 331 14.43 -21.25 23.96
N VAL A 332 15.54 -20.59 24.27
CA VAL A 332 16.83 -20.89 23.65
C VAL A 332 17.63 -21.77 24.60
N GLU A 333 17.40 -23.07 24.57
CA GLU A 333 18.31 -24.01 25.22
C GLU A 333 19.47 -24.31 24.24
N LYS A 334 20.53 -23.47 24.29
CA LYS A 334 21.82 -23.58 23.56
C LYS A 334 21.92 -22.84 22.21
N LEU A 335 22.04 -21.51 22.23
CA LEU A 335 22.65 -20.78 21.11
C LEU A 335 24.04 -20.27 21.49
N ASN A 336 25.07 -20.82 20.83
CA ASN A 336 26.36 -20.13 20.65
C ASN A 336 26.27 -19.07 19.52
N ALA A 337 25.08 -18.81 18.99
CA ALA A 337 24.85 -17.93 17.86
C ALA A 337 24.59 -16.48 18.32
N PRO A 338 25.00 -15.48 17.52
CA PRO A 338 24.71 -14.09 17.81
C PRO A 338 23.19 -13.81 17.81
N PRO A 339 22.71 -12.78 18.55
CA PRO A 339 21.28 -12.48 18.71
C PRO A 339 20.47 -12.44 17.40
N ARG A 340 21.08 -11.97 16.30
CA ARG A 340 20.43 -11.87 14.98
C ARG A 340 20.10 -13.23 14.34
N GLU A 341 20.86 -14.28 14.63
CA GLU A 341 20.56 -15.63 14.12
C GLU A 341 19.46 -16.30 14.94
N ALA A 342 19.43 -16.08 16.26
CA ALA A 342 18.35 -16.50 17.15
C ALA A 342 16.99 -15.92 16.73
N VAL A 343 17.00 -14.66 16.27
CA VAL A 343 15.80 -13.97 15.79
C VAL A 343 15.17 -14.65 14.57
N LYS A 344 15.96 -15.24 13.67
CA LYS A 344 15.40 -16.01 12.54
C LYS A 344 14.70 -17.30 12.98
N PHE A 345 15.14 -17.91 14.09
CA PHE A 345 14.51 -19.10 14.68
C PHE A 345 13.20 -18.79 15.44
N LEU A 346 12.96 -17.54 15.88
CA LEU A 346 11.68 -17.11 16.50
C LEU A 346 10.47 -17.40 15.60
N ARG A 347 10.67 -17.53 14.28
CA ARG A 347 9.60 -17.86 13.32
C ARG A 347 8.99 -19.25 13.53
N LEU A 348 9.60 -20.12 14.34
CA LEU A 348 9.23 -21.53 14.50
C LEU A 348 8.71 -21.95 15.90
N THR A 349 8.36 -21.05 16.82
CA THR A 349 8.22 -21.44 18.25
C THR A 349 6.99 -20.98 19.05
N SER A 350 6.75 -21.79 20.09
CA SER A 350 5.80 -21.82 21.21
C SER A 350 4.97 -20.56 21.50
N LEU A 351 3.69 -20.73 21.85
CA LEU A 351 2.81 -19.62 22.25
C LEU A 351 2.65 -19.55 23.78
N VAL A 352 2.59 -18.34 24.33
CA VAL A 352 2.25 -18.09 25.75
C VAL A 352 1.03 -17.19 25.80
N ARG A 353 0.02 -17.57 26.58
CA ARG A 353 -1.13 -16.74 26.90
C ARG A 353 -1.23 -16.47 28.39
N VAL A 354 -1.50 -15.24 28.83
CA VAL A 354 -1.69 -14.92 30.26
C VAL A 354 -3.09 -14.36 30.55
N ASP A 355 -3.79 -14.98 31.48
CA ASP A 355 -5.04 -14.45 32.05
C ASP A 355 -4.73 -13.71 33.36
N TYR A 356 -4.66 -12.39 33.28
CA TYR A 356 -4.41 -11.52 34.44
C TYR A 356 -5.46 -11.63 35.53
N SER A 357 -6.71 -11.88 35.16
CA SER A 357 -7.82 -11.96 36.13
C SER A 357 -7.69 -13.17 37.04
N ARG A 358 -6.97 -14.21 36.57
CA ARG A 358 -6.79 -15.48 37.26
C ARG A 358 -5.35 -15.78 37.61
N LEU A 359 -4.41 -14.88 37.30
CA LEU A 359 -2.96 -15.09 37.40
C LEU A 359 -2.55 -16.47 36.84
N ARG A 360 -3.07 -16.80 35.66
CA ARG A 360 -2.83 -18.08 34.99
C ARG A 360 -2.10 -17.84 33.67
N ALA A 361 -1.10 -18.64 33.38
CA ALA A 361 -0.47 -18.69 32.07
C ALA A 361 -0.76 -20.03 31.37
N GLN A 362 -0.94 -20.00 30.06
CA GLN A 362 -1.08 -21.16 29.19
C GLN A 362 0.09 -21.17 28.21
N LEU A 363 0.87 -22.24 28.21
CA LEU A 363 1.99 -22.49 27.31
C LEU A 363 1.61 -23.53 26.27
N TYR A 364 1.76 -23.17 25.01
CA TYR A 364 1.47 -24.02 23.86
C TYR A 364 2.77 -24.59 23.29
N CYS A 365 3.51 -25.35 24.11
CA CYS A 365 4.69 -26.14 23.73
C CYS A 365 5.26 -26.87 24.97
N ALA A 366 5.54 -28.16 24.84
CA ALA A 366 6.14 -28.96 25.92
C ALA A 366 7.62 -28.61 26.22
N GLU A 367 8.34 -28.07 25.24
CA GLU A 367 9.77 -27.76 25.31
C GLU A 367 10.07 -26.42 26.01
N ALA A 368 9.04 -25.65 26.38
CA ALA A 368 9.19 -24.34 27.03
C ALA A 368 9.38 -24.42 28.57
N GLN A 369 10.10 -25.43 29.09
CA GLN A 369 10.28 -25.65 30.54
C GLN A 369 10.96 -24.48 31.28
N PRO A 370 12.01 -23.83 30.73
CA PRO A 370 12.59 -22.63 31.33
C PRO A 370 11.59 -21.48 31.50
N LEU A 371 10.75 -21.25 30.49
CA LEU A 371 9.72 -20.21 30.55
C LEU A 371 8.63 -20.58 31.56
N LYS A 372 8.21 -21.85 31.63
CA LYS A 372 7.31 -22.35 32.67
C LYS A 372 7.85 -22.03 34.07
N GLY A 373 9.10 -22.37 34.34
CA GLY A 373 9.73 -22.13 35.65
C GLY A 373 9.77 -20.65 36.02
N VAL A 374 10.06 -19.77 35.05
CA VAL A 374 10.03 -18.32 35.25
C VAL A 374 8.62 -17.83 35.62
N LEU A 375 7.60 -18.29 34.89
CA LEU A 375 6.21 -17.89 35.11
C LEU A 375 5.71 -18.38 36.47
N GLU A 376 6.00 -19.63 36.84
CA GLU A 376 5.64 -20.21 38.15
C GLU A 376 6.34 -19.48 39.30
N ALA A 377 7.63 -19.17 39.17
CA ALA A 377 8.37 -18.37 40.15
C ALA A 377 7.82 -16.94 40.29
N GLY A 378 7.26 -16.41 39.20
CA GLY A 378 6.52 -15.15 39.16
C GLY A 378 5.14 -15.18 39.83
N GLY A 379 4.71 -16.34 40.36
CA GLY A 379 3.43 -16.52 41.04
C GLY A 379 2.26 -16.84 40.10
N LEU A 380 2.51 -17.18 38.84
CA LEU A 380 1.48 -17.59 37.89
C LEU A 380 1.24 -19.11 37.96
N SER A 381 -0.02 -19.52 37.90
CA SER A 381 -0.35 -20.92 37.65
C SER A 381 -0.16 -21.23 36.17
N VAL A 382 0.72 -22.19 35.81
CA VAL A 382 1.03 -22.48 34.41
C VAL A 382 0.40 -23.79 33.96
N GLU A 383 -0.37 -23.74 32.87
CA GLU A 383 -0.89 -24.90 32.14
C GLU A 383 -0.10 -25.09 30.85
N VAL A 384 0.31 -26.33 30.55
CA VAL A 384 0.99 -26.65 29.29
C VAL A 384 0.01 -27.43 28.42
N GLN A 385 -0.18 -26.95 27.18
CA GLN A 385 -1.01 -27.58 26.16
C GLN A 385 -0.11 -27.97 24.97
N GLU A 386 -0.20 -29.22 24.53
CA GLU A 386 0.45 -29.65 23.29
C GLU A 386 -0.40 -29.18 22.09
N LEU A 387 0.26 -28.60 21.08
CA LEU A 387 -0.36 -28.14 19.83
C LEU A 387 -0.47 -29.24 18.79
#